data_AF-A0A3L7NRI7-F1
#
_entry.id   AF-A0A3L7NRI7-F1
#
_cell.length_a   1.000
_cell.length_b   1.000
_cell.length_c   1.000
_cell.angle_alpha   90.00
_cell.angle_beta   90.00
_cell.angle_gamma   90.00
#
_symmetry.space_group_name_H-M   'P 1'
#
loop_
_entity.id
_entity.type
_entity.pdbx_description
1 polymer ?
#
loop_
_entity_poly.entity_id
_entity_poly.type
_entity_poly.pdbx_seq_one_letter_code
_entity_poly.pdbx_strand_id
1 'polypeptide(L)'
;MTPQRALVADEDFDREPILYTTAAPINRVSAMQAKLDKGELTLDHSPEFGYLPSLLKALEVPVESQTLVFSKTSLQLRRISPRTPRAIYFNDDIYVGFCQSGDVLELSAVDPQLGTVFYTLDQRKAEAPVVERRTDNCLVCHSSSRTEGIPGHLVRSLYVDAGGQPMLSAGTRMVDHTTPIEHRWGGWYVTGTHGSQKHMGNLVIRGRDVQEPVDNSEGQNVVDLQYHINPDRYLTPHSDIVALMILEHQALVHNRIVKASFDTRQALAYDEMLNKTLENPEGTQLESTTRRIKSTGERVVEAMLMAGEAPLTQPMAGTSGYMEIFLTIGPKDSRGRSLRDLDMATRMFKYPCSFLIYTDAFDNLPQPSRNYVLQRMFDVLTGKDTSEKFAHLSNDDRLGILEILRETKKNLPDYWKI
;
A
#
# COMPACT_ATOMS: atom_id res chain seq x y z
N MET A 1 42.68 10.39 20.33
CA MET A 1 41.68 10.81 19.32
C MET A 1 40.70 9.68 19.17
N THR A 2 39.56 9.78 19.84
CA THR A 2 38.47 8.81 19.79
C THR A 2 37.75 9.00 18.45
N PRO A 3 37.49 7.95 17.66
CA PRO A 3 36.83 8.12 16.37
C PRO A 3 35.40 8.59 16.63
N GLN A 4 35.08 9.73 16.04
CA GLN A 4 33.78 10.36 16.07
C GLN A 4 32.81 9.44 15.32
N ARG A 5 31.95 8.73 16.07
CA ARG A 5 30.78 8.03 15.52
C ARG A 5 30.00 9.05 14.70
N ALA A 6 29.90 8.83 13.40
CA ALA A 6 28.96 9.57 12.57
C ALA A 6 27.57 9.39 13.19
N LEU A 7 26.95 10.50 13.61
CA LEU A 7 25.55 10.56 13.98
C LEU A 7 24.73 10.25 12.72
N VAL A 8 24.49 8.97 12.45
CA VAL A 8 23.30 8.57 11.71
C VAL A 8 22.16 9.12 12.54
N ALA A 9 21.28 9.94 11.94
CA ALA A 9 20.05 10.34 12.60
C ALA A 9 19.32 9.04 12.94
N ASP A 10 19.37 8.67 14.21
CA ASP A 10 18.77 7.46 14.74
C ASP A 10 17.27 7.59 14.44
N GLU A 11 16.79 6.80 13.47
CA GLU A 11 15.40 6.87 13.05
C GLU A 11 14.54 6.56 14.29
N ASP A 12 13.50 7.36 14.54
CA ASP A 12 12.73 7.29 15.80
C ASP A 12 12.09 5.90 16.05
N PHE A 13 11.99 5.09 15.00
CA PHE A 13 11.49 3.71 15.05
C PHE A 13 12.57 2.63 15.26
N ASP A 14 13.85 2.98 15.30
CA ASP A 14 14.93 2.03 15.66
C ASP A 14 15.22 2.01 17.17
N ARG A 15 14.48 2.81 17.95
CA ARG A 15 14.51 2.82 19.41
C ARG A 15 13.37 2.01 20.00
N GLU A 16 13.48 1.71 21.30
CA GLU A 16 12.34 1.24 22.07
C GLU A 16 11.16 2.22 21.95
N PRO A 17 9.92 1.73 21.79
CA PRO A 17 9.49 0.33 21.89
C PRO A 17 9.43 -0.42 20.54
N ILE A 18 9.96 0.13 19.46
CA ILE A 18 9.79 -0.44 18.10
C ILE A 18 10.95 -1.34 17.71
N LEU A 19 12.19 -0.86 17.88
CA LEU A 19 13.42 -1.60 17.56
C LEU A 19 13.39 -2.21 16.15
N TYR A 20 12.97 -1.45 15.13
CA TYR A 20 12.65 -1.97 13.81
C TYR A 20 13.76 -2.86 13.24
N THR A 21 15.00 -2.39 13.24
CA THR A 21 16.14 -3.10 12.64
C THR A 21 16.43 -4.45 13.32
N THR A 22 16.23 -4.58 14.64
CA THR A 22 16.63 -5.77 15.41
C THR A 22 15.47 -6.71 15.76
N ALA A 23 14.24 -6.21 15.81
CA ALA A 23 13.06 -7.01 16.10
C ALA A 23 12.77 -8.01 14.97
N ALA A 24 12.33 -9.21 15.33
CA ALA A 24 12.02 -10.28 14.38
C ALA A 24 10.68 -10.03 13.66
N PRO A 25 10.63 -10.07 12.32
CA PRO A 25 9.40 -9.88 11.56
C PRO A 25 8.43 -11.06 11.69
N ILE A 26 7.13 -10.76 11.80
CA ILE A 26 6.03 -11.71 11.81
C ILE A 26 5.06 -11.31 10.69
N ASN A 27 5.32 -11.83 9.49
CA ASN A 27 4.54 -11.55 8.29
C ASN A 27 4.58 -12.74 7.32
N ARG A 28 3.87 -12.64 6.19
CA ARG A 28 3.80 -13.74 5.21
C ARG A 28 5.17 -14.16 4.69
N VAL A 29 6.13 -13.24 4.54
CA VAL A 29 7.49 -13.59 4.09
C VAL A 29 8.22 -14.42 5.13
N SER A 30 8.20 -14.02 6.40
CA SER A 30 8.87 -14.80 7.45
C SER A 30 8.19 -16.16 7.68
N ALA A 31 6.86 -16.24 7.55
CA ALA A 31 6.13 -17.50 7.59
C ALA A 31 6.47 -18.42 6.39
N MET A 32 6.59 -17.86 5.18
CA MET A 32 7.00 -18.60 3.99
C MET A 32 8.45 -19.10 4.12
N GLN A 33 9.38 -18.25 4.57
CA GLN A 33 10.78 -18.62 4.79
C GLN A 33 10.88 -19.78 5.80
N ALA A 34 10.11 -19.74 6.89
CA ALA A 34 10.09 -20.84 7.86
C ALA A 34 9.62 -22.17 7.25
N LYS A 35 8.74 -22.16 6.23
CA LYS A 35 8.35 -23.37 5.49
C LYS A 35 9.45 -23.84 4.53
N LEU A 36 10.18 -22.91 3.89
CA LEU A 36 11.35 -23.23 3.07
C LEU A 36 12.44 -23.90 3.90
N ASP A 37 12.77 -23.34 5.07
CA ASP A 37 13.81 -23.86 5.96
C ASP A 37 13.51 -25.28 6.47
N LYS A 38 12.23 -25.63 6.59
CA LYS A 38 11.76 -26.96 6.98
C LYS A 38 11.62 -27.94 5.80
N GLY A 39 11.77 -27.48 4.56
CA GLY A 39 11.50 -28.27 3.36
C GLY A 39 10.00 -28.57 3.13
N GLU A 40 9.09 -27.84 3.79
CA GLU A 40 7.63 -27.96 3.60
C GLU A 40 7.15 -27.21 2.35
N LEU A 41 8.00 -26.33 1.80
CA LEU A 41 7.79 -25.55 0.60
C LEU A 41 9.08 -25.56 -0.24
N THR A 42 8.95 -25.49 -1.55
CA THR A 42 10.06 -25.30 -2.48
C THR A 42 9.72 -24.19 -3.48
N LEU A 43 10.72 -23.41 -3.89
CA LEU A 43 10.57 -22.42 -4.95
C LEU A 43 11.22 -22.94 -6.23
N ASP A 44 10.42 -23.13 -7.26
CA ASP A 44 10.91 -23.54 -8.58
C ASP A 44 11.51 -22.34 -9.32
N HIS A 45 12.66 -22.56 -9.94
CA HIS A 45 13.34 -21.57 -10.78
C HIS A 45 12.93 -21.74 -12.25
N SER A 46 12.31 -20.70 -12.82
CA SER A 46 12.01 -20.59 -14.26
C SER A 46 13.20 -19.98 -15.01
N PRO A 47 13.55 -20.48 -16.21
CA PRO A 47 14.58 -19.89 -17.05
C PRO A 47 14.32 -18.40 -17.39
N GLU A 48 13.07 -18.04 -17.65
CA GLU A 48 12.71 -16.68 -18.07
C GLU A 48 12.48 -15.74 -16.89
N PHE A 49 11.86 -16.23 -15.81
CA PHE A 49 11.35 -15.40 -14.71
C PHE A 49 12.04 -15.64 -13.36
N GLY A 50 13.02 -16.54 -13.30
CA GLY A 50 13.64 -16.98 -12.06
C GLY A 50 12.61 -17.52 -11.08
N TYR A 51 12.63 -17.08 -9.82
CA TYR A 51 11.70 -17.55 -8.79
C TYR A 51 10.35 -16.85 -8.81
N LEU A 52 10.12 -15.86 -9.67
CA LEU A 52 8.91 -15.03 -9.63
C LEU A 52 7.61 -15.86 -9.64
N PRO A 53 7.36 -16.80 -10.58
CA PRO A 53 6.08 -17.50 -10.62
C PRO A 53 5.83 -18.37 -9.38
N SER A 54 6.87 -19.06 -8.89
CA SER A 54 6.77 -19.92 -7.72
C SER A 54 6.62 -19.11 -6.42
N LEU A 55 7.30 -17.96 -6.34
CA LEU A 55 7.17 -17.03 -5.22
C LEU A 55 5.77 -16.41 -5.14
N LEU A 56 5.22 -15.92 -6.26
CA LEU A 56 3.86 -15.37 -6.28
C LEU A 56 2.83 -16.42 -5.85
N LYS A 57 2.98 -17.66 -6.34
CA LYS A 57 2.13 -18.78 -5.92
C LYS A 57 2.24 -19.07 -4.43
N ALA A 58 3.46 -19.12 -3.88
CA ALA A 58 3.72 -19.39 -2.47
C ALA A 58 3.17 -18.30 -1.54
N LEU A 59 3.15 -17.05 -2.01
CA LEU A 59 2.65 -15.90 -1.26
C LEU A 59 1.18 -15.56 -1.57
N GLU A 60 0.53 -16.33 -2.44
CA GLU A 60 -0.86 -16.12 -2.88
C GLU A 60 -1.07 -14.72 -3.49
N VAL A 61 -0.13 -14.29 -4.33
CA VAL A 61 -0.21 -13.02 -5.06
C VAL A 61 -0.75 -13.29 -6.48
N PRO A 62 -1.92 -12.73 -6.85
CA PRO A 62 -2.49 -12.94 -8.18
C PRO A 62 -1.65 -12.25 -9.26
N VAL A 63 -1.40 -12.93 -10.38
CA VAL A 63 -0.62 -12.36 -11.50
C VAL A 63 -1.36 -11.21 -12.18
N GLU A 64 -2.69 -11.20 -12.05
CA GLU A 64 -3.61 -10.18 -12.57
C GLU A 64 -3.42 -8.83 -11.86
N SER A 65 -2.83 -8.82 -10.66
CA SER A 65 -2.47 -7.57 -9.95
C SER A 65 -1.31 -6.80 -10.62
N GLN A 66 -0.72 -7.34 -11.69
CA GLN A 66 0.43 -6.74 -12.35
C GLN A 66 0.18 -5.29 -12.73
N THR A 67 1.07 -4.43 -12.26
CA THR A 67 1.21 -3.04 -12.69
C THR A 67 2.64 -2.80 -13.15
N LEU A 68 2.83 -1.94 -14.13
CA LEU A 68 4.12 -1.69 -14.78
C LEU A 68 4.56 -0.25 -14.57
N VAL A 69 5.71 -0.07 -13.92
CA VAL A 69 6.32 1.24 -13.67
C VAL A 69 7.60 1.38 -14.48
N PHE A 70 7.67 2.39 -15.34
CA PHE A 70 8.86 2.67 -16.15
C PHE A 70 9.70 3.85 -15.62
N SER A 71 9.23 4.52 -14.56
CA SER A 71 10.04 5.52 -13.87
C SER A 71 11.21 4.87 -13.11
N LYS A 72 12.39 5.47 -13.25
CA LYS A 72 13.63 5.05 -12.56
C LYS A 72 13.64 5.50 -11.10
N THR A 73 12.78 4.87 -10.29
CA THR A 73 12.54 5.23 -8.88
C THR A 73 12.71 4.05 -7.90
N SER A 74 13.45 3.02 -8.32
CA SER A 74 13.65 1.75 -7.61
C SER A 74 15.13 1.50 -7.30
N LEU A 75 15.39 0.56 -6.38
CA LEU A 75 16.70 -0.07 -6.15
C LEU A 75 17.38 -0.50 -7.46
N GLN A 76 16.62 -1.11 -8.38
CA GLN A 76 17.13 -1.62 -9.65
C GLN A 76 16.97 -0.64 -10.83
N LEU A 77 17.04 0.68 -10.58
CA LEU A 77 16.81 1.74 -11.59
C LEU A 77 17.57 1.58 -12.91
N ARG A 78 18.73 0.89 -12.92
CA ARG A 78 19.53 0.63 -14.13
C ARG A 78 18.87 -0.38 -15.08
N ARG A 79 17.94 -1.20 -14.59
CA ARG A 79 17.17 -2.19 -15.36
C ARG A 79 15.84 -1.64 -15.89
N ILE A 80 15.40 -0.49 -15.36
CA ILE A 80 14.09 0.09 -15.65
C ILE A 80 14.21 1.08 -16.80
N SER A 81 13.31 1.00 -17.76
CA SER A 81 13.12 1.99 -18.82
C SER A 81 11.69 1.89 -19.35
N PRO A 82 11.23 2.83 -20.20
CA PRO A 82 9.96 2.65 -20.92
C PRO A 82 9.88 1.31 -21.67
N ARG A 83 10.98 0.82 -22.24
CA ARG A 83 10.98 -0.49 -22.94
C ARG A 83 11.07 -1.70 -22.02
N THR A 84 11.50 -1.50 -20.78
CA THR A 84 11.72 -2.57 -19.78
C THR A 84 11.20 -2.10 -18.40
N PRO A 85 9.90 -1.84 -18.26
CA PRO A 85 9.33 -1.42 -16.97
C PRO A 85 9.54 -2.49 -15.89
N ARG A 86 9.59 -2.05 -14.64
CA ARG A 86 9.48 -2.93 -13.49
C ARG A 86 8.03 -3.34 -13.30
N ALA A 87 7.77 -4.63 -13.15
CA ALA A 87 6.47 -5.13 -12.74
C ALA A 87 6.32 -5.09 -11.22
N ILE A 88 5.13 -4.75 -10.73
CA ILE A 88 4.73 -4.84 -9.35
C ILE A 88 3.48 -5.71 -9.28
N TYR A 89 3.55 -6.78 -8.51
CA TYR A 89 2.42 -7.65 -8.17
C TYR A 89 2.11 -7.47 -6.69
N PHE A 90 0.85 -7.60 -6.31
CA PHE A 90 0.46 -7.42 -4.91
C PHE A 90 -0.81 -8.19 -4.55
N ASN A 91 -0.93 -8.49 -3.26
CA ASN A 91 -2.17 -8.85 -2.59
C ASN A 91 -2.33 -7.93 -1.36
N ASP A 92 -3.17 -8.32 -0.41
CA ASP A 92 -3.51 -7.50 0.76
C ASP A 92 -2.32 -7.12 1.65
N ASP A 93 -1.22 -7.88 1.65
CA ASP A 93 -0.14 -7.71 2.61
C ASP A 93 1.26 -7.86 2.03
N ILE A 94 1.40 -8.23 0.76
CA ILE A 94 2.67 -8.37 0.06
C ILE A 94 2.68 -7.57 -1.24
N TYR A 95 3.83 -6.97 -1.54
CA TYR A 95 4.16 -6.37 -2.83
C TYR A 95 5.47 -6.99 -3.34
N VAL A 96 5.47 -7.44 -4.60
CA VAL A 96 6.62 -8.08 -5.26
C VAL A 96 6.99 -7.29 -6.50
N GLY A 97 8.22 -6.76 -6.52
CA GLY A 97 8.83 -6.06 -7.65
C GLY A 97 9.72 -6.98 -8.48
N PHE A 98 9.55 -6.94 -9.80
CA PHE A 98 10.33 -7.69 -10.77
C PHE A 98 10.88 -6.77 -11.86
N CYS A 99 12.21 -6.78 -12.04
CA CYS A 99 12.86 -6.15 -13.19
C CYS A 99 13.34 -7.23 -14.16
N GLN A 100 13.17 -6.98 -15.46
CA GLN A 100 13.77 -7.84 -16.48
C GLN A 100 15.29 -7.89 -16.30
N SER A 101 15.88 -9.10 -16.30
CA SER A 101 17.31 -9.29 -16.02
C SER A 101 17.77 -8.62 -14.71
N GLY A 102 16.86 -8.51 -13.73
CA GLY A 102 17.17 -8.07 -12.38
C GLY A 102 17.90 -9.16 -11.61
N ASP A 103 18.80 -8.73 -10.72
CA ASP A 103 19.61 -9.64 -9.90
C ASP A 103 18.78 -10.20 -8.72
N VAL A 104 17.71 -9.47 -8.35
CA VAL A 104 16.82 -9.83 -7.24
C VAL A 104 15.35 -9.56 -7.57
N LEU A 105 14.45 -10.28 -6.90
CA LEU A 105 13.08 -9.84 -6.65
C LEU A 105 13.08 -8.91 -5.44
N GLU A 106 12.35 -7.81 -5.53
CA GLU A 106 12.13 -6.87 -4.43
C GLU A 106 10.82 -7.25 -3.72
N LEU A 107 10.81 -7.36 -2.40
CA LEU A 107 9.59 -7.63 -1.65
C LEU A 107 9.36 -6.55 -0.58
N SER A 108 8.11 -6.20 -0.39
CA SER A 108 7.63 -5.39 0.73
C SER A 108 6.48 -6.13 1.40
N ALA A 109 6.60 -6.41 2.68
CA ALA A 109 5.60 -7.11 3.46
C ALA A 109 5.04 -6.21 4.55
N VAL A 110 3.73 -6.29 4.75
CA VAL A 110 3.06 -5.68 5.90
C VAL A 110 3.27 -6.56 7.11
N ASP A 111 3.71 -5.94 8.20
CA ASP A 111 4.00 -6.54 9.49
C ASP A 111 3.21 -5.80 10.57
N PRO A 112 2.44 -6.50 11.42
CA PRO A 112 1.62 -5.84 12.42
C PRO A 112 2.42 -5.06 13.49
N GLN A 113 3.68 -5.41 13.72
CA GLN A 113 4.55 -4.77 14.70
C GLN A 113 5.58 -3.84 14.07
N LEU A 114 6.15 -4.22 12.93
CA LEU A 114 7.24 -3.48 12.29
C LEU A 114 6.77 -2.58 11.16
N GLY A 115 5.49 -2.63 10.82
CA GLY A 115 4.94 -1.87 9.72
C GLY A 115 5.34 -2.43 8.37
N THR A 116 6.13 -1.71 7.58
CA THR A 116 6.59 -2.23 6.29
C THR A 116 7.97 -2.86 6.41
N VAL A 117 8.12 -4.14 6.05
CA VAL A 117 9.40 -4.87 6.08
C VAL A 117 9.85 -5.19 4.67
N PHE A 118 11.09 -4.81 4.34
CA PHE A 118 11.65 -4.97 2.99
C PHE A 118 12.56 -6.19 2.92
N TYR A 119 12.47 -6.90 1.79
CA TYR A 119 13.31 -8.05 1.52
C TYR A 119 13.76 -8.09 0.06
N THR A 120 14.76 -8.92 -0.21
CA THR A 120 15.14 -9.30 -1.57
C THR A 120 15.33 -10.81 -1.68
N LEU A 121 14.97 -11.39 -2.81
CA LEU A 121 15.29 -12.77 -3.17
C LEU A 121 16.22 -12.78 -4.38
N ASP A 122 17.39 -13.42 -4.26
CA ASP A 122 18.33 -13.58 -5.37
C ASP A 122 17.71 -14.45 -6.48
N GLN A 123 17.82 -14.00 -7.73
CA GLN A 123 17.24 -14.68 -8.90
C GLN A 123 18.16 -15.76 -9.49
N ARG A 124 19.38 -15.93 -8.98
CA ARG A 124 20.28 -17.03 -9.37
C ARG A 124 19.75 -18.33 -8.81
N LYS A 125 19.74 -19.37 -9.65
CA LYS A 125 19.32 -20.71 -9.23
C LYS A 125 20.22 -21.21 -8.10
N ALA A 126 19.61 -21.52 -6.97
CA ALA A 126 20.21 -22.11 -5.79
C ALA A 126 19.39 -23.31 -5.33
N GLU A 127 20.01 -24.25 -4.62
CA GLU A 127 19.31 -25.38 -4.01
C GLU A 127 18.36 -24.93 -2.89
N ALA A 128 18.76 -23.91 -2.13
CA ALA A 128 17.99 -23.31 -1.04
C ALA A 128 17.93 -21.78 -1.22
N PRO A 129 16.94 -21.25 -1.97
CA PRO A 129 16.73 -19.81 -2.09
C PRO A 129 16.33 -19.20 -0.75
N VAL A 130 16.94 -18.07 -0.39
CA VAL A 130 16.70 -17.36 0.87
C VAL A 130 16.19 -15.95 0.58
N VAL A 131 15.12 -15.56 1.28
CA VAL A 131 14.62 -14.20 1.25
C VAL A 131 15.34 -13.39 2.33
N GLU A 132 16.20 -12.46 1.90
CA GLU A 132 17.03 -11.66 2.79
C GLU A 132 16.31 -10.36 3.18
N ARG A 133 16.16 -10.11 4.49
CA ARG A 133 15.65 -8.84 5.01
C ARG A 133 16.65 -7.71 4.73
N ARG A 134 16.13 -6.56 4.28
CA ARG A 134 16.90 -5.33 4.04
C ARG A 134 16.45 -4.25 5.01
N THR A 135 17.38 -3.70 5.77
CA THR A 135 17.13 -2.69 6.82
C THR A 135 17.84 -1.36 6.56
N ASP A 136 18.53 -1.21 5.43
CA ASP A 136 19.31 -0.01 5.10
C ASP A 136 18.87 0.60 3.77
N ASN A 137 19.21 -0.03 2.64
CA ASN A 137 19.10 0.55 1.30
C ASN A 137 17.65 0.88 0.90
N CYS A 138 16.69 0.07 1.36
CA CYS A 138 15.27 0.30 1.08
C CYS A 138 14.72 1.49 1.89
N LEU A 139 15.14 1.63 3.14
CA LEU A 139 14.64 2.68 4.04
C LEU A 139 15.02 4.08 3.56
N VAL A 140 16.18 4.26 2.90
CA VAL A 140 16.61 5.55 2.33
C VAL A 140 15.49 6.28 1.57
N CYS A 141 14.63 5.55 0.87
CA CYS A 141 13.46 6.13 0.21
C CYS A 141 12.15 5.89 0.99
N HIS A 142 12.02 4.73 1.63
CA HIS A 142 10.79 4.25 2.25
C HIS A 142 10.55 4.69 3.70
N SER A 143 11.50 5.35 4.38
CA SER A 143 11.37 6.00 5.70
C SER A 143 11.54 7.52 5.63
N SER A 144 11.04 8.13 4.55
CA SER A 144 11.20 9.57 4.32
C SER A 144 9.99 10.40 4.80
N SER A 145 10.05 11.71 4.62
CA SER A 145 8.89 12.60 4.85
C SER A 145 7.67 12.20 4.02
N ARG A 146 7.85 11.50 2.89
CA ARG A 146 6.76 10.99 2.04
C ARG A 146 5.95 9.88 2.70
N THR A 147 6.53 9.19 3.67
CA THR A 147 5.88 8.19 4.50
C THR A 147 5.74 8.68 5.95
N GLU A 148 5.94 9.97 6.20
CA GLU A 148 5.84 10.56 7.54
C GLU A 148 6.80 9.95 8.57
N GLY A 149 7.99 9.56 8.09
CA GLY A 149 9.06 9.04 8.93
C GLY A 149 8.84 7.62 9.44
N ILE A 150 7.96 6.84 8.81
CA ILE A 150 7.81 5.40 9.06
C ILE A 150 8.29 4.59 7.85
N PRO A 151 8.72 3.32 8.02
CA PRO A 151 8.86 2.38 6.92
C PRO A 151 7.50 2.18 6.23
N GLY A 152 7.35 2.67 5.01
CA GLY A 152 6.06 2.75 4.31
C GLY A 152 6.14 2.47 2.81
N HIS A 153 4.97 2.25 2.21
CA HIS A 153 4.81 2.02 0.77
C HIS A 153 4.75 3.34 0.01
N LEU A 154 5.25 3.34 -1.23
CA LEU A 154 5.31 4.52 -2.08
C LEU A 154 4.66 4.27 -3.44
N VAL A 155 3.65 5.08 -3.77
CA VAL A 155 3.10 5.19 -5.12
C VAL A 155 3.18 6.65 -5.54
N ARG A 156 3.88 6.91 -6.65
CA ARG A 156 4.16 8.27 -7.13
C ARG A 156 3.74 8.45 -8.57
N SER A 157 3.24 9.64 -8.87
CA SER A 157 3.00 10.14 -10.22
C SER A 157 3.96 11.30 -10.50
N LEU A 158 4.64 11.25 -11.64
CA LEU A 158 5.60 12.25 -12.09
C LEU A 158 5.85 12.16 -13.60
N TYR A 159 6.33 13.24 -14.20
CA TYR A 159 6.81 13.21 -15.58
C TYR A 159 8.16 12.53 -15.67
N VAL A 160 8.38 11.77 -16.74
CA VAL A 160 9.68 11.16 -17.05
C VAL A 160 10.10 11.43 -18.49
N ASP A 161 11.41 11.46 -18.71
CA ASP A 161 11.99 11.55 -20.04
C ASP A 161 11.94 10.21 -20.80
N ALA A 162 12.43 10.22 -22.05
CA ALA A 162 12.54 9.03 -22.90
C ALA A 162 13.37 7.88 -22.30
N GLY A 163 14.24 8.18 -21.33
CA GLY A 163 15.04 7.19 -20.59
C GLY A 163 14.35 6.66 -19.33
N GLY A 164 13.14 7.14 -19.01
CA GLY A 164 12.42 6.84 -17.77
C GLY A 164 12.92 7.62 -16.56
N GLN A 165 13.76 8.64 -16.77
CA GLN A 165 14.31 9.43 -15.68
C GLN A 165 13.29 10.46 -15.17
N PRO A 166 13.04 10.55 -13.87
CA PRO A 166 12.14 11.56 -13.30
C PRO A 166 12.57 13.00 -13.64
N MET A 167 11.64 13.78 -14.21
CA MET A 167 11.81 15.21 -14.48
C MET A 167 11.39 16.02 -13.24
N LEU A 168 12.24 16.00 -12.21
CA LEU A 168 11.90 16.55 -10.89
C LEU A 168 11.56 18.05 -10.88
N SER A 169 12.01 18.82 -11.87
CA SER A 169 11.65 20.24 -12.04
C SER A 169 10.16 20.44 -12.30
N ALA A 170 9.48 19.46 -12.91
CA ALA A 170 8.03 19.45 -13.10
C ALA A 170 7.26 18.90 -11.89
N GLY A 171 7.96 18.67 -10.78
CA GLY A 171 7.40 18.19 -9.53
C GLY A 171 7.17 16.68 -9.47
N THR A 172 6.72 16.24 -8.30
CA THR A 172 6.34 14.86 -8.04
C THR A 172 5.26 14.85 -6.98
N ARG A 173 4.36 13.87 -7.06
CA ARG A 173 3.29 13.70 -6.07
C ARG A 173 3.16 12.25 -5.62
N MET A 174 2.81 12.08 -4.36
CA MET A 174 2.23 10.83 -3.88
C MET A 174 0.83 10.69 -4.48
N VAL A 175 0.44 9.46 -4.77
CA VAL A 175 -0.89 9.16 -5.27
C VAL A 175 -1.56 8.19 -4.31
N ASP A 176 -2.83 8.47 -4.02
CA ASP A 176 -3.76 7.66 -3.24
C ASP A 176 -5.19 7.95 -3.70
N HIS A 177 -6.19 7.39 -3.01
CA HIS A 177 -7.60 7.53 -3.37
C HIS A 177 -8.12 8.99 -3.38
N THR A 178 -7.45 9.93 -2.71
CA THR A 178 -7.85 11.36 -2.67
C THR A 178 -7.34 12.15 -3.88
N THR A 179 -6.40 11.59 -4.64
CA THR A 179 -5.76 12.28 -5.76
C THR A 179 -6.69 12.26 -6.98
N PRO A 180 -7.02 13.38 -7.65
CA PRO A 180 -7.78 13.38 -8.89
C PRO A 180 -7.13 12.54 -10.00
N ILE A 181 -7.94 11.84 -10.84
CA ILE A 181 -7.46 10.94 -11.90
C ILE A 181 -6.48 11.63 -12.88
N GLU A 182 -6.70 12.91 -13.19
CA GLU A 182 -5.83 13.74 -14.04
C GLU A 182 -4.41 13.94 -13.50
N HIS A 183 -4.19 13.65 -12.23
CA HIS A 183 -2.87 13.71 -11.60
C HIS A 183 -2.25 12.32 -11.39
N ARG A 184 -2.93 11.24 -11.78
CA ARG A 184 -2.47 9.87 -11.53
C ARG A 184 -1.61 9.30 -12.66
N TRP A 185 -0.71 8.43 -12.22
CA TRP A 185 0.09 7.43 -12.96
C TRP A 185 1.17 7.92 -13.93
N GLY A 186 1.66 9.16 -13.78
CA GLY A 186 2.85 9.60 -14.51
C GLY A 186 4.05 8.69 -14.21
N GLY A 187 4.68 8.16 -15.25
CA GLY A 187 5.78 7.19 -15.13
C GLY A 187 5.35 5.71 -14.98
N TRP A 188 4.06 5.42 -15.18
CA TRP A 188 3.48 4.09 -15.18
C TRP A 188 2.77 3.80 -16.51
N TYR A 189 2.78 2.54 -16.93
CA TYR A 189 1.87 2.09 -17.98
C TYR A 189 0.49 1.81 -17.37
N VAL A 190 -0.55 2.06 -18.14
CA VAL A 190 -1.95 1.93 -17.71
C VAL A 190 -2.74 1.28 -18.83
N THR A 191 -3.33 0.12 -18.55
CA THR A 191 -4.24 -0.57 -19.46
C THR A 191 -5.65 -0.63 -18.88
N GLY A 192 -6.62 -0.17 -19.65
CA GLY A 192 -8.02 -0.06 -19.24
C GLY A 192 -8.73 1.10 -19.94
N THR A 193 -10.03 1.20 -19.71
CA THR A 193 -10.86 2.32 -20.20
C THR A 193 -11.36 3.15 -19.03
N HIS A 194 -11.56 4.45 -19.26
CA HIS A 194 -11.97 5.43 -18.23
C HIS A 194 -12.82 6.58 -18.81
N GLY A 195 -13.40 6.38 -20.00
CA GLY A 195 -14.21 7.37 -20.71
C GLY A 195 -13.40 8.61 -21.11
N SER A 196 -13.99 9.78 -20.92
CA SER A 196 -13.39 11.08 -21.28
C SER A 196 -12.47 11.67 -20.19
N GLN A 197 -12.32 10.98 -19.06
CA GLN A 197 -11.36 11.37 -18.02
C GLN A 197 -9.94 11.34 -18.59
N LYS A 198 -9.03 12.11 -17.99
CA LYS A 198 -7.62 12.10 -18.38
C LYS A 198 -6.76 11.63 -17.23
N HIS A 199 -5.65 10.98 -17.53
CA HIS A 199 -4.59 10.66 -16.57
C HIS A 199 -3.19 10.87 -17.19
N MET A 200 -2.15 10.77 -16.38
CA MET A 200 -0.74 10.93 -16.80
C MET A 200 -0.06 9.60 -17.20
N GLY A 201 -0.75 8.46 -17.05
CA GLY A 201 -0.26 7.15 -17.49
C GLY A 201 0.11 7.08 -18.98
N ASN A 202 0.99 6.13 -19.33
CA ASN A 202 1.51 5.89 -20.68
C ASN A 202 2.35 7.04 -21.29
N LEU A 203 2.50 8.15 -20.58
CA LEU A 203 3.16 9.35 -21.06
C LEU A 203 4.69 9.30 -20.91
N VAL A 204 5.41 9.62 -21.99
CA VAL A 204 6.85 9.82 -22.00
C VAL A 204 7.18 11.18 -22.62
N ILE A 205 7.93 12.02 -21.91
CA ILE A 205 8.35 13.33 -22.41
C ILE A 205 9.56 13.16 -23.32
N ARG A 206 9.43 13.58 -24.58
CA ARG A 206 10.51 13.51 -25.59
C ARG A 206 11.45 14.72 -25.55
N GLY A 207 11.01 15.83 -24.96
CA GLY A 207 11.77 17.08 -24.83
C GLY A 207 12.66 17.13 -23.58
N ARG A 208 13.44 18.22 -23.45
CA ARG A 208 14.25 18.50 -22.24
C ARG A 208 13.42 19.02 -21.06
N ASP A 209 12.30 19.68 -21.36
CA ASP A 209 11.40 20.28 -20.38
C ASP A 209 9.96 19.83 -20.66
N VAL A 210 9.12 19.87 -19.62
CA VAL A 210 7.68 19.64 -19.75
C VAL A 210 7.04 20.91 -20.31
N GLN A 211 6.56 20.85 -21.55
CA GLN A 211 5.88 21.97 -22.20
C GLN A 211 4.38 21.83 -21.98
N GLU A 212 3.77 22.83 -21.33
CA GLU A 212 2.34 22.86 -21.10
C GLU A 212 1.60 23.59 -22.25
N PRO A 213 0.43 23.10 -22.69
CA PRO A 213 -0.25 21.89 -22.21
C PRO A 213 0.41 20.61 -22.73
N VAL A 214 0.58 19.61 -21.84
CA VAL A 214 1.09 18.30 -22.25
C VAL A 214 -0.02 17.50 -22.96
N ASP A 215 0.23 17.10 -24.20
CA ASP A 215 -0.65 16.18 -24.93
C ASP A 215 -0.35 14.73 -24.55
N ASN A 216 -1.31 14.07 -23.92
CA ASN A 216 -1.28 12.64 -23.60
C ASN A 216 -2.47 11.88 -24.25
N SER A 217 -2.95 12.35 -25.40
CA SER A 217 -4.09 11.75 -26.11
C SER A 217 -3.87 10.29 -26.48
N GLU A 218 -2.67 9.93 -26.93
CA GLU A 218 -2.29 8.54 -27.27
C GLU A 218 -2.22 7.61 -26.05
N GLY A 219 -2.10 8.18 -24.84
CA GLY A 219 -1.97 7.42 -23.61
C GLY A 219 -3.29 7.11 -22.90
N GLN A 220 -4.43 7.61 -23.39
CA GLN A 220 -5.74 7.40 -22.78
C GLN A 220 -6.43 6.15 -23.34
N ASN A 221 -7.23 5.45 -22.52
CA ASN A 221 -8.02 4.28 -22.91
C ASN A 221 -7.21 3.19 -23.66
N VAL A 222 -5.92 3.07 -23.36
CA VAL A 222 -5.04 2.04 -23.93
C VAL A 222 -5.43 0.68 -23.35
N VAL A 223 -5.64 -0.33 -24.20
CA VAL A 223 -6.00 -1.69 -23.74
C VAL A 223 -4.89 -2.72 -24.00
N ASP A 224 -3.82 -2.30 -24.68
CA ASP A 224 -2.73 -3.16 -25.13
C ASP A 224 -1.41 -2.39 -25.16
N LEU A 225 -0.36 -2.98 -24.58
CA LEU A 225 0.98 -2.41 -24.48
C LEU A 225 1.98 -2.97 -25.50
N GLN A 226 1.56 -3.79 -26.47
CA GLN A 226 2.47 -4.41 -27.46
C GLN A 226 3.36 -3.42 -28.22
N TYR A 227 2.92 -2.16 -28.37
CA TYR A 227 3.69 -1.10 -29.02
C TYR A 227 4.65 -0.36 -28.08
N HIS A 228 4.55 -0.61 -26.77
CA HIS A 228 5.32 0.06 -25.73
C HIS A 228 6.41 -0.87 -25.17
N ILE A 229 6.08 -2.16 -25.01
CA ILE A 229 6.93 -3.19 -24.41
C ILE A 229 6.81 -4.51 -25.17
N ASN A 230 7.71 -5.45 -24.89
CA ASN A 230 7.50 -6.85 -25.27
C ASN A 230 6.70 -7.57 -24.16
N PRO A 231 5.43 -7.94 -24.38
CA PRO A 231 4.58 -8.54 -23.36
C PRO A 231 5.05 -9.93 -22.91
N ASP A 232 5.74 -10.70 -23.77
CA ASP A 232 6.24 -12.05 -23.45
C ASP A 232 7.32 -12.04 -22.35
N ARG A 233 7.80 -10.86 -21.95
CA ARG A 233 8.77 -10.66 -20.88
C ARG A 233 8.13 -10.42 -19.51
N TYR A 234 6.81 -10.60 -19.41
CA TYR A 234 6.01 -10.41 -18.21
C TYR A 234 5.04 -11.59 -18.03
N LEU A 235 4.48 -11.76 -16.82
CA LEU A 235 3.52 -12.86 -16.57
C LEU A 235 2.15 -12.58 -17.17
N THR A 236 1.82 -11.30 -17.37
CA THR A 236 0.65 -10.86 -18.14
C THR A 236 1.05 -9.68 -19.05
N PRO A 237 0.33 -9.40 -20.14
CA PRO A 237 0.60 -8.23 -20.99
C PRO A 237 0.03 -6.92 -20.42
N HIS A 238 -0.56 -6.93 -19.22
CA HIS A 238 -1.40 -5.85 -18.70
C HIS A 238 -0.70 -5.03 -17.61
N SER A 239 -1.14 -3.78 -17.45
CA SER A 239 -0.85 -2.91 -16.31
C SER A 239 -2.15 -2.27 -15.85
N ASP A 240 -2.95 -3.03 -15.13
CA ASP A 240 -4.39 -2.81 -15.04
C ASP A 240 -4.77 -1.53 -14.27
N ILE A 241 -5.66 -0.73 -14.87
CA ILE A 241 -6.12 0.53 -14.29
C ILE A 241 -6.83 0.34 -12.94
N VAL A 242 -7.61 -0.73 -12.77
CA VAL A 242 -8.30 -1.04 -11.50
C VAL A 242 -7.29 -1.55 -10.48
N ALA A 243 -6.30 -2.35 -10.89
CA ALA A 243 -5.21 -2.76 -10.00
C ALA A 243 -4.43 -1.56 -9.47
N LEU A 244 -4.13 -0.55 -10.30
CA LEU A 244 -3.50 0.69 -9.88
C LEU A 244 -4.33 1.46 -8.84
N MET A 245 -5.65 1.58 -9.05
CA MET A 245 -6.56 2.21 -8.10
C MET A 245 -6.54 1.50 -6.74
N ILE A 246 -6.55 0.17 -6.72
CA ILE A 246 -6.47 -0.60 -5.47
C ILE A 246 -5.09 -0.47 -4.82
N LEU A 247 -4.01 -0.56 -5.59
CA LEU A 247 -2.62 -0.47 -5.13
C LEU A 247 -2.38 0.83 -4.34
N GLU A 248 -2.80 1.97 -4.88
CA GLU A 248 -2.57 3.29 -4.26
C GLU A 248 -3.46 3.54 -3.03
N HIS A 249 -4.71 3.06 -3.03
CA HIS A 249 -5.54 3.05 -1.82
C HIS A 249 -4.91 2.18 -0.72
N GLN A 250 -4.45 0.98 -1.08
CA GLN A 250 -3.84 0.03 -0.16
C GLN A 250 -2.57 0.60 0.48
N ALA A 251 -1.70 1.23 -0.32
CA ALA A 251 -0.49 1.87 0.15
C ALA A 251 -0.77 2.98 1.18
N LEU A 252 -1.79 3.82 0.94
CA LEU A 252 -2.21 4.85 1.90
C LEU A 252 -2.67 4.22 3.22
N VAL A 253 -3.58 3.25 3.17
CA VAL A 253 -4.16 2.67 4.39
C VAL A 253 -3.09 1.93 5.21
N HIS A 254 -2.19 1.18 4.57
CA HIS A 254 -1.05 0.57 5.27
C HIS A 254 -0.20 1.62 5.97
N ASN A 255 0.19 2.69 5.29
CA ASN A 255 1.00 3.75 5.91
C ASN A 255 0.28 4.39 7.10
N ARG A 256 -1.04 4.55 7.03
CA ARG A 256 -1.87 5.09 8.13
C ARG A 256 -1.91 4.15 9.33
N ILE A 257 -2.10 2.85 9.11
CA ILE A 257 -2.09 1.81 10.15
C ILE A 257 -0.72 1.78 10.85
N VAL A 258 0.37 1.76 10.08
CA VAL A 258 1.73 1.74 10.63
C VAL A 258 2.01 2.98 11.47
N LYS A 259 1.66 4.17 10.94
CA LYS A 259 1.85 5.43 11.67
C LYS A 259 1.06 5.45 12.99
N ALA A 260 -0.18 4.99 12.98
CA ALA A 260 -0.99 4.89 14.19
C ALA A 260 -0.41 3.87 15.20
N SER A 261 0.09 2.73 14.71
CA SER A 261 0.75 1.72 15.54
C SER A 261 2.02 2.24 16.21
N PHE A 262 2.88 2.90 15.44
CA PHE A 262 4.16 3.44 15.92
C PHE A 262 3.92 4.57 16.92
N ASP A 263 3.11 5.55 16.55
CA ASP A 263 2.84 6.72 17.39
C ASP A 263 2.14 6.32 18.69
N THR A 264 1.26 5.33 18.66
CA THR A 264 0.59 4.87 19.88
C THR A 264 1.57 4.18 20.83
N ARG A 265 2.41 3.27 20.34
CA ARG A 265 3.39 2.58 21.19
C ARG A 265 4.41 3.55 21.78
N GLN A 266 4.95 4.45 20.95
CA GLN A 266 5.87 5.50 21.42
C GLN A 266 5.17 6.44 22.42
N ALA A 267 3.92 6.83 22.18
CA ALA A 267 3.17 7.68 23.11
C ALA A 267 2.98 6.99 24.47
N LEU A 268 2.63 5.70 24.48
CA LEU A 268 2.46 4.93 25.72
C LEU A 268 3.78 4.77 26.48
N ALA A 269 4.88 4.46 25.78
CA ALA A 269 6.20 4.39 26.41
C ALA A 269 6.64 5.73 27.02
N TYR A 270 6.35 6.83 26.31
CA TYR A 270 6.62 8.18 26.82
C TYR A 270 5.72 8.56 28.01
N ASP A 271 4.44 8.17 27.98
CA ASP A 271 3.48 8.35 29.07
C ASP A 271 3.96 7.65 30.35
N GLU A 272 4.37 6.39 30.23
CA GLU A 272 4.92 5.59 31.34
C GLU A 272 6.17 6.25 31.95
N MET A 273 7.12 6.66 31.09
CA MET A 273 8.34 7.35 31.52
C MET A 273 8.04 8.67 32.24
N LEU A 274 7.13 9.48 31.70
CA LEU A 274 6.76 10.76 32.31
C LEU A 274 6.02 10.57 33.63
N ASN A 275 5.04 9.65 33.69
CA ASN A 275 4.32 9.38 34.93
C ASN A 275 5.26 8.94 36.05
N LYS A 276 6.26 8.11 35.73
CA LYS A 276 7.31 7.72 36.68
C LYS A 276 8.17 8.91 37.12
N THR A 277 8.49 9.82 36.20
CA THR A 277 9.33 11.00 36.49
C THR A 277 8.59 12.05 37.31
N LEU A 278 7.29 12.20 37.09
CA LEU A 278 6.42 13.18 37.75
C LEU A 278 5.74 12.61 39.01
N GLU A 279 6.01 11.36 39.36
CA GLU A 279 5.39 10.65 40.49
C GLU A 279 3.84 10.65 40.42
N ASN A 280 3.30 10.59 39.21
CA ASN A 280 1.86 10.46 39.00
C ASN A 280 1.37 9.06 39.43
N PRO A 281 0.09 8.92 39.83
CA PRO A 281 -0.51 7.61 40.08
C PRO A 281 -0.37 6.67 38.87
N GLU A 282 -0.14 5.38 39.13
CA GLU A 282 -0.08 4.36 38.09
C GLU A 282 -1.38 4.35 37.26
N GLY A 283 -1.25 4.27 35.94
CA GLY A 283 -2.37 4.33 35.01
C GLY A 283 -2.88 5.74 34.67
N THR A 284 -2.24 6.81 35.16
CA THR A 284 -2.56 8.19 34.75
C THR A 284 -2.30 8.36 33.25
N GLN A 285 -3.34 8.58 32.45
CA GLN A 285 -3.17 8.84 31.02
C GLN A 285 -3.00 10.34 30.77
N LEU A 286 -1.85 10.76 30.24
CA LEU A 286 -1.64 12.17 29.93
C LEU A 286 -2.50 12.62 28.73
N GLU A 287 -2.92 13.89 28.75
CA GLU A 287 -3.71 14.46 27.66
C GLU A 287 -2.94 14.46 26.33
N SER A 288 -1.63 14.71 26.38
CA SER A 288 -0.73 14.66 25.22
C SER A 288 -0.71 13.29 24.55
N THR A 289 -0.62 12.22 25.34
CA THR A 289 -0.69 10.82 24.90
C THR A 289 -2.03 10.54 24.22
N THR A 290 -3.12 10.92 24.88
CA THR A 290 -4.48 10.77 24.34
C THR A 290 -4.64 11.51 23.00
N ARG A 291 -4.16 12.76 22.91
CA ARG A 291 -4.26 13.58 21.71
C ARG A 291 -3.47 12.98 20.54
N ARG A 292 -2.27 12.46 20.77
CA ARG A 292 -1.43 11.81 19.75
C ARG A 292 -2.12 10.57 19.18
N ILE A 293 -2.68 9.72 20.04
CA ILE A 293 -3.41 8.50 19.62
C ILE A 293 -4.67 8.87 18.82
N LYS A 294 -5.46 9.84 19.29
CA LYS A 294 -6.66 10.30 18.57
C LYS A 294 -6.31 10.89 17.20
N SER A 295 -5.25 11.70 17.12
CA SER A 295 -4.84 12.34 15.88
C SER A 295 -4.44 11.34 14.79
N THR A 296 -3.65 10.32 15.12
CA THR A 296 -3.31 9.29 14.13
C THR A 296 -4.46 8.33 13.86
N GLY A 297 -5.25 8.00 14.89
CA GLY A 297 -6.45 7.20 14.75
C GLY A 297 -7.48 7.83 13.81
N GLU A 298 -7.70 9.15 13.87
CA GLU A 298 -8.66 9.84 12.99
C GLU A 298 -8.24 9.71 11.52
N ARG A 299 -6.93 9.75 11.25
CA ARG A 299 -6.40 9.57 9.88
C ARG A 299 -6.55 8.14 9.38
N VAL A 300 -6.54 7.15 10.27
CA VAL A 300 -6.92 5.77 9.92
C VAL A 300 -8.40 5.71 9.58
N VAL A 301 -9.27 6.34 10.38
CA VAL A 301 -10.73 6.39 10.13
C VAL A 301 -11.02 7.06 8.78
N GLU A 302 -10.40 8.19 8.51
CA GLU A 302 -10.49 8.90 7.22
C GLU A 302 -10.13 7.98 6.06
N ALA A 303 -8.97 7.32 6.12
CA ALA A 303 -8.53 6.43 5.05
C ALA A 303 -9.42 5.17 4.93
N MET A 304 -9.89 4.64 6.07
CA MET A 304 -10.77 3.48 6.13
C MET A 304 -12.16 3.78 5.58
N LEU A 305 -12.66 5.00 5.69
CA LEU A 305 -13.99 5.41 5.22
C LEU A 305 -13.94 6.26 3.94
N MET A 306 -12.83 6.18 3.19
CA MET A 306 -12.67 6.84 1.89
C MET A 306 -12.90 8.36 1.94
N ALA A 307 -12.55 9.01 3.05
CA ALA A 307 -12.77 10.44 3.22
C ALA A 307 -11.92 11.23 2.23
N GLY A 308 -12.58 12.11 1.45
CA GLY A 308 -11.92 12.90 0.41
C GLY A 308 -11.56 12.09 -0.85
N GLU A 309 -12.17 10.92 -1.06
CA GLU A 309 -12.04 10.17 -2.32
C GLU A 309 -12.35 11.06 -3.53
N ALA A 310 -11.44 11.04 -4.51
CA ALA A 310 -11.65 11.76 -5.75
C ALA A 310 -12.76 11.07 -6.57
N PRO A 311 -13.81 11.80 -7.00
CA PRO A 311 -14.92 11.20 -7.72
C PRO A 311 -14.48 10.70 -9.10
N LEU A 312 -15.05 9.58 -9.52
CA LEU A 312 -15.01 9.15 -10.92
C LEU A 312 -16.14 9.85 -11.67
N THR A 313 -15.80 10.49 -12.78
CA THR A 313 -16.79 11.20 -13.62
C THR A 313 -17.28 10.35 -14.79
N GLN A 314 -16.64 9.20 -15.03
CA GLN A 314 -17.02 8.20 -16.02
C GLN A 314 -16.61 6.80 -15.52
N PRO A 315 -17.28 5.74 -16.01
CA PRO A 315 -16.92 4.38 -15.69
C PRO A 315 -15.51 4.00 -16.10
N MET A 316 -14.88 3.16 -15.27
CA MET A 316 -13.55 2.62 -15.45
C MET A 316 -13.60 1.10 -15.52
N ALA A 317 -12.83 0.50 -16.44
CA ALA A 317 -12.72 -0.95 -16.57
C ALA A 317 -11.28 -1.39 -16.80
N GLY A 318 -10.89 -2.47 -16.12
CA GLY A 318 -9.60 -3.14 -16.27
C GLY A 318 -9.50 -3.98 -17.55
N THR A 319 -8.35 -4.62 -17.72
CA THR A 319 -8.00 -5.46 -18.87
C THR A 319 -7.44 -6.84 -18.48
N SER A 320 -7.05 -7.03 -17.22
CA SER A 320 -6.30 -8.20 -16.75
C SER A 320 -7.12 -9.32 -16.13
N GLY A 321 -8.39 -9.07 -15.79
CA GLY A 321 -9.19 -9.96 -14.93
C GLY A 321 -9.01 -9.72 -13.43
N TYR A 322 -8.25 -8.68 -13.03
CA TYR A 322 -7.99 -8.37 -11.63
C TYR A 322 -9.27 -8.06 -10.83
N MET A 323 -10.23 -7.34 -11.44
CA MET A 323 -11.51 -7.02 -10.80
C MET A 323 -12.24 -8.30 -10.35
N GLU A 324 -12.32 -9.30 -11.23
CA GLU A 324 -13.00 -10.57 -10.97
C GLU A 324 -12.35 -11.31 -9.81
N ILE A 325 -11.01 -11.41 -9.79
CA ILE A 325 -10.30 -12.07 -8.70
C ILE A 325 -10.46 -11.29 -7.39
N PHE A 326 -10.32 -9.97 -7.42
CA PHE A 326 -10.47 -9.11 -6.25
C PHE A 326 -11.84 -9.28 -5.57
N LEU A 327 -12.92 -9.46 -6.35
CA LEU A 327 -14.29 -9.68 -5.87
C LEU A 327 -14.58 -11.08 -5.31
N THR A 328 -13.69 -12.05 -5.58
CA THR A 328 -13.82 -13.43 -5.07
C THR A 328 -13.17 -13.63 -3.70
N ILE A 329 -12.31 -12.70 -3.29
CA ILE A 329 -11.53 -12.76 -2.05
C ILE A 329 -12.31 -12.10 -0.92
N GLY A 330 -12.01 -12.47 0.33
CA GLY A 330 -12.52 -11.81 1.53
C GLY A 330 -13.90 -12.28 1.97
N PRO A 331 -14.37 -11.81 3.14
CA PRO A 331 -15.64 -12.25 3.68
C PRO A 331 -16.81 -11.60 2.95
N LYS A 332 -17.91 -12.35 2.89
CA LYS A 332 -19.22 -11.90 2.41
C LYS A 332 -20.23 -12.08 3.52
N ASP A 333 -21.18 -11.16 3.61
CA ASP A 333 -22.29 -11.28 4.54
C ASP A 333 -23.32 -12.31 4.04
N SER A 334 -24.38 -12.55 4.82
CA SER A 334 -25.46 -13.49 4.47
C SER A 334 -26.23 -13.13 3.18
N ARG A 335 -26.10 -11.88 2.72
CA ARG A 335 -26.67 -11.38 1.45
C ARG A 335 -25.67 -11.42 0.29
N GLY A 336 -24.45 -11.91 0.51
CA GLY A 336 -23.39 -11.98 -0.49
C GLY A 336 -22.67 -10.65 -0.74
N ARG A 337 -22.90 -9.62 0.07
CA ARG A 337 -22.24 -8.31 -0.04
C ARG A 337 -20.85 -8.35 0.58
N SER A 338 -19.92 -7.57 0.05
CA SER A 338 -18.55 -7.45 0.58
C SER A 338 -18.04 -6.01 0.56
N LEU A 339 -17.13 -5.68 1.46
CA LEU A 339 -16.36 -4.41 1.38
C LEU A 339 -15.42 -4.39 0.16
N ARG A 340 -15.25 -5.51 -0.54
CA ARG A 340 -14.52 -5.59 -1.80
C ARG A 340 -15.40 -5.33 -3.02
N ASP A 341 -16.72 -5.24 -2.87
CA ASP A 341 -17.61 -4.94 -3.98
C ASP A 341 -17.22 -3.57 -4.58
N LEU A 342 -16.96 -3.56 -5.88
CA LEU A 342 -16.49 -2.37 -6.61
C LEU A 342 -17.66 -1.65 -7.29
N ASP A 343 -17.58 -0.33 -7.34
CA ASP A 343 -18.49 0.52 -8.13
C ASP A 343 -17.85 0.85 -9.48
N MET A 344 -16.66 1.47 -9.45
CA MET A 344 -15.86 1.90 -10.62
C MET A 344 -16.61 2.76 -11.64
N ALA A 345 -17.78 3.29 -11.30
CA ALA A 345 -18.58 4.18 -12.13
C ALA A 345 -18.47 5.62 -11.66
N THR A 346 -18.61 5.80 -10.34
CA THR A 346 -18.65 7.09 -9.65
C THR A 346 -17.62 7.17 -8.52
N ARG A 347 -17.18 6.02 -8.01
CA ARG A 347 -16.19 5.86 -6.93
C ARG A 347 -15.53 4.48 -7.01
N MET A 348 -14.57 4.19 -6.13
CA MET A 348 -13.87 2.90 -6.11
C MET A 348 -14.77 1.77 -5.58
N PHE A 349 -15.18 1.85 -4.32
CA PHE A 349 -15.92 0.78 -3.65
C PHE A 349 -17.42 1.05 -3.63
N LYS A 350 -18.23 0.01 -3.83
CA LYS A 350 -19.69 0.08 -3.68
C LYS A 350 -20.09 0.47 -2.27
N TYR A 351 -19.38 -0.05 -1.27
CA TYR A 351 -19.46 0.34 0.13
C TYR A 351 -18.16 1.09 0.46
N PRO A 352 -18.15 2.43 0.62
CA PRO A 352 -16.93 3.22 0.83
C PRO A 352 -16.25 2.97 2.19
N CYS A 353 -15.77 1.75 2.37
CA CYS A 353 -15.00 1.30 3.50
C CYS A 353 -13.90 0.35 3.03
N SER A 354 -12.66 0.61 3.42
CA SER A 354 -11.51 -0.19 3.02
C SER A 354 -11.63 -1.64 3.49
N PHE A 355 -11.43 -2.58 2.56
CA PHE A 355 -11.32 -4.00 2.87
C PHE A 355 -10.15 -4.33 3.81
N LEU A 356 -9.16 -3.44 3.96
CA LEU A 356 -8.01 -3.66 4.83
C LEU A 356 -8.34 -3.69 6.32
N ILE A 357 -9.58 -3.33 6.72
CA ILE A 357 -10.06 -3.57 8.08
C ILE A 357 -9.99 -5.04 8.50
N TYR A 358 -9.99 -5.99 7.54
CA TYR A 358 -9.87 -7.43 7.83
C TYR A 358 -8.43 -7.93 8.00
N THR A 359 -7.42 -7.08 7.78
CA THR A 359 -6.01 -7.50 7.86
C THR A 359 -5.52 -7.67 9.29
N ASP A 360 -4.51 -8.53 9.46
CA ASP A 360 -3.80 -8.70 10.73
C ASP A 360 -3.16 -7.40 11.22
N ALA A 361 -2.69 -6.55 10.29
CA ALA A 361 -2.12 -5.24 10.61
C ALA A 361 -3.14 -4.32 11.31
N PHE A 362 -4.40 -4.32 10.88
CA PHE A 362 -5.46 -3.58 11.55
C PHE A 362 -5.83 -4.21 12.89
N ASP A 363 -5.99 -5.54 12.92
CA ASP A 363 -6.44 -6.24 14.12
C ASP A 363 -5.45 -6.18 15.29
N ASN A 364 -4.16 -6.06 14.98
CA ASN A 364 -3.09 -5.93 15.97
C ASN A 364 -2.66 -4.47 16.20
N LEU A 365 -3.44 -3.48 15.75
CA LEU A 365 -3.24 -2.10 16.21
C LEU A 365 -3.20 -2.07 17.74
N PRO A 366 -2.29 -1.28 18.37
CA PRO A 366 -2.26 -1.13 19.82
C PRO A 366 -3.65 -0.77 20.35
N GLN A 367 -4.08 -1.45 21.42
CA GLN A 367 -5.47 -1.44 21.88
C GLN A 367 -6.09 -0.02 22.00
N PRO A 368 -5.41 1.01 22.53
CA PRO A 368 -5.97 2.36 22.59
C PRO A 368 -6.30 2.95 21.21
N SER A 369 -5.44 2.71 20.22
CA SER A 369 -5.64 3.16 18.84
C SER A 369 -6.80 2.40 18.18
N ARG A 370 -6.79 1.07 18.29
CA ARG A 370 -7.83 0.21 17.74
C ARG A 370 -9.22 0.55 18.31
N ASN A 371 -9.30 0.76 19.62
CA ASN A 371 -10.53 1.16 20.30
C ASN A 371 -11.04 2.51 19.79
N TYR A 372 -10.14 3.49 19.65
CA TYR A 372 -10.51 4.79 19.12
C TYR A 372 -11.03 4.69 17.68
N VAL A 373 -10.31 3.99 16.80
CA VAL A 373 -10.69 3.83 15.40
C VAL A 373 -12.05 3.15 15.27
N LEU A 374 -12.28 2.04 15.98
CA LEU A 374 -13.56 1.32 15.92
C LEU A 374 -14.71 2.12 16.54
N GLN A 375 -14.50 2.84 17.63
CA GLN A 375 -15.54 3.70 18.19
C GLN A 375 -15.88 4.84 17.23
N ARG A 376 -14.85 5.43 16.62
CA ARG A 376 -15.00 6.56 15.72
C ARG A 376 -15.71 6.16 14.43
N MET A 377 -15.33 5.03 13.83
CA MET A 377 -16.04 4.46 12.68
C MET A 377 -17.49 4.16 13.05
N PHE A 378 -17.77 3.58 14.22
CA PHE A 378 -19.14 3.34 14.67
C PHE A 378 -19.95 4.63 14.80
N ASP A 379 -19.38 5.67 15.40
CA ASP A 379 -20.03 6.98 15.54
C ASP A 379 -20.37 7.60 14.17
N VAL A 380 -19.48 7.44 13.16
CA VAL A 380 -19.76 7.86 11.78
C VAL A 380 -20.87 6.99 11.17
N LEU A 381 -20.73 5.66 11.20
CA LEU A 381 -21.66 4.74 10.54
C LEU A 381 -23.06 4.69 11.18
N THR A 382 -23.20 5.08 12.45
CA THR A 382 -24.51 5.23 13.12
C THR A 382 -25.14 6.60 12.94
N GLY A 383 -24.45 7.52 12.26
CA GLY A 383 -24.93 8.89 12.04
C GLY A 383 -24.84 9.79 13.28
N LYS A 384 -24.16 9.35 14.35
CA LYS A 384 -23.87 10.17 15.52
C LYS A 384 -22.90 11.31 15.18
N ASP A 385 -21.97 11.08 14.27
CA ASP A 385 -21.16 12.13 13.66
C ASP A 385 -21.76 12.58 12.32
N THR A 386 -22.09 13.87 12.27
CA THR A 386 -22.63 14.58 11.10
C THR A 386 -21.64 15.59 10.51
N SER A 387 -20.35 15.46 10.83
CA SER A 387 -19.32 16.36 10.31
C SER A 387 -19.19 16.26 8.79
N GLU A 388 -18.87 17.39 8.16
CA GLU A 388 -18.73 17.52 6.70
C GLU A 388 -17.72 16.52 6.11
N LYS A 389 -16.70 16.16 6.88
CA LYS A 389 -15.64 15.22 6.51
C LYS A 389 -16.16 13.85 6.05
N PHE A 390 -17.30 13.40 6.57
CA PHE A 390 -17.92 12.12 6.21
C PHE A 390 -19.25 12.30 5.47
N ALA A 391 -19.56 13.51 5.00
CA ALA A 391 -20.83 13.80 4.32
C ALA A 391 -21.00 13.07 2.98
N HIS A 392 -19.91 12.53 2.41
CA HIS A 392 -19.94 11.69 1.21
C HIS A 392 -20.61 10.33 1.44
N LEU A 393 -20.70 9.86 2.69
CA LEU A 393 -21.39 8.63 3.04
C LEU A 393 -22.89 8.88 3.17
N SER A 394 -23.66 8.35 2.23
CA SER A 394 -25.12 8.32 2.31
C SER A 394 -25.62 7.44 3.48
N ASN A 395 -26.90 7.54 3.83
CA ASN A 395 -27.49 6.67 4.85
C ASN A 395 -27.41 5.18 4.46
N ASP A 396 -27.59 4.88 3.17
CA ASP A 396 -27.49 3.51 2.65
C ASP A 396 -26.05 2.99 2.69
N ASP A 397 -25.07 3.85 2.41
CA ASP A 397 -23.64 3.50 2.55
C ASP A 397 -23.33 3.14 4.01
N ARG A 398 -23.73 4.00 4.94
CA ARG A 398 -23.50 3.81 6.38
C ARG A 398 -24.12 2.51 6.88
N LEU A 399 -25.39 2.28 6.55
CA LEU A 399 -26.10 1.06 6.94
C LEU A 399 -25.47 -0.18 6.30
N GLY A 400 -25.16 -0.13 5.00
CA GLY A 400 -24.53 -1.25 4.29
C GLY A 400 -23.18 -1.65 4.89
N ILE A 401 -22.30 -0.68 5.15
CA ILE A 401 -21.00 -0.92 5.79
C ILE A 401 -21.20 -1.50 7.20
N LEU A 402 -22.10 -0.92 8.00
CA LEU A 402 -22.36 -1.35 9.38
C LEU A 402 -22.85 -2.80 9.43
N GLU A 403 -23.83 -3.16 8.59
CA GLU A 403 -24.37 -4.52 8.51
C GLU A 403 -23.33 -5.54 8.03
N ILE A 404 -22.57 -5.22 6.98
CA ILE A 404 -21.50 -6.10 6.49
C ILE A 404 -20.51 -6.37 7.62
N LEU A 405 -19.98 -5.31 8.25
CA LEU A 405 -18.98 -5.46 9.31
C LEU A 405 -19.51 -6.27 10.50
N ARG A 406 -20.76 -6.07 10.91
CA ARG A 406 -21.40 -6.83 12.00
C ARG A 406 -21.43 -8.33 11.73
N GLU A 407 -21.70 -8.73 10.49
CA GLU A 407 -21.80 -10.14 10.12
C GLU A 407 -20.42 -10.79 9.86
N THR A 408 -19.45 -10.02 9.37
CA THR A 408 -18.19 -10.58 8.84
C THR A 408 -16.95 -10.35 9.72
N LYS A 409 -16.91 -9.29 10.53
CA LYS A 409 -15.71 -8.92 11.30
C LYS A 409 -15.72 -9.57 12.69
N LYS A 410 -14.87 -10.58 12.89
CA LYS A 410 -14.85 -11.45 14.08
C LYS A 410 -14.46 -10.81 15.42
N ASN A 411 -13.89 -9.60 15.43
CA ASN A 411 -13.28 -8.98 16.62
C ASN A 411 -13.85 -7.58 16.93
N LEU A 412 -15.14 -7.36 16.66
CA LEU A 412 -15.79 -6.08 16.96
C LEU A 412 -16.19 -5.95 18.44
N PRO A 413 -16.05 -4.75 19.04
CA PRO A 413 -16.56 -4.44 20.37
C PRO A 413 -18.07 -4.66 20.50
N ASP A 414 -18.56 -4.89 21.71
CA ASP A 414 -19.96 -5.26 21.93
C ASP A 414 -20.96 -4.19 21.48
N TYR A 415 -20.61 -2.90 21.53
CA TYR A 415 -21.47 -1.83 21.03
C TYR A 415 -21.71 -1.89 19.51
N TRP A 416 -20.89 -2.64 18.75
CA TRP A 416 -21.17 -2.92 17.35
C TRP A 416 -22.24 -3.98 17.15
N LYS A 417 -22.50 -4.85 18.14
CA LYS A 417 -23.38 -6.02 18.00
C LYS A 417 -24.86 -5.72 18.29
N ILE A 418 -25.21 -4.45 18.50
CA ILE A 418 -26.55 -3.98 18.90
C ILE A 418 -27.53 -3.94 17.74
#